data_AF-N1UKR9-F1
#
_entry.id   AF-N1UKR9-F1
#
_cell.length_a   1.000
_cell.length_b   1.000
_cell.length_c   1.000
_cell.angle_alpha   90.00
_cell.angle_beta   90.00
_cell.angle_gamma   90.00
#
_symmetry.space_group_name_H-M   'P 1'
#
loop_
_entity.id
_entity.type
_entity.pdbx_description
1 polymer ?
#
loop_
_entity_poly.entity_id
_entity_poly.type
_entity_poly.pdbx_seq_one_letter_code
_entity_poly.pdbx_strand_id
1 'polypeptide(L)'
;MYKLHFVIQEYQLTGHYLQVELEVESSQNETVFCLPVWSPGSYMVRDYSRHIHKLDAFTFGKNGKNLEISQIGLDSWKIQSEGKSFHLRYVVYGYDYSVRSNYFTTEFCILHPPALFLYPKDQVVSEITLEISNDLPFDFCHSGLNGKGKKRFSKNLDEFLDTPILLSNREEISFQSGGCDHEIVLEGELPKSIQKTLISDLQKITAEQIRCMGVSPNTRYLFILILSEGAYGGLEHLNSSVNMYDPLKAVSKDGYLKLLELLSHEYFHLWNVKRIRPIALGPFDYQKPSLTKELWIAEGITSFYDAYFLVKTKHLNPESYLVKVMEDLQSLEKSEGESWMSLEDSSFTAWTKFYNRPNDPNANNTGISYYVKGGILALAMNLHLLSETSGKHSLLDVMNEVYQSFHIGKNRGFTKIEFFEAAKKRTGIDLKLEFGDYLDKPVSIPIEKYLHKIGVKRLDSNPGIELGFGTRDERGYLFINKIDWKFLDTSVDLSLGDEWIALNGIRIHSGNRKDLLKQCKAGEKIELLISRRGKILKRKMKLSKRFQTSQLKLEDHLSEEQTKLRNLFFGLDKSSSSKS
;
A
#
# COMPACT_ATOMS: atom_id res chain seq x y z
N MET A 1 -28.22 10.65 -20.01
CA MET A 1 -27.54 9.49 -19.39
C MET A 1 -26.75 8.79 -20.46
N TYR A 2 -25.57 8.28 -20.13
CA TYR A 2 -24.71 7.57 -21.07
C TYR A 2 -24.84 6.07 -20.89
N LYS A 3 -24.78 5.32 -21.99
CA LYS A 3 -24.47 3.90 -21.97
C LYS A 3 -23.16 3.67 -22.69
N LEU A 4 -22.30 2.85 -22.08
CA LEU A 4 -20.95 2.57 -22.55
C LEU A 4 -20.83 1.06 -22.77
N HIS A 5 -20.46 0.66 -23.99
CA HIS A 5 -20.08 -0.71 -24.31
C HIS A 5 -18.62 -0.74 -24.76
N PHE A 6 -17.76 -1.34 -23.94
CA PHE A 6 -16.34 -1.48 -24.24
C PHE A 6 -16.05 -2.84 -24.86
N VAL A 7 -15.20 -2.88 -25.88
CA VAL A 7 -14.64 -4.10 -26.45
C VAL A 7 -13.12 -3.99 -26.44
N ILE A 8 -12.44 -4.98 -25.85
CA ILE A 8 -10.98 -5.09 -25.84
C ILE A 8 -10.55 -6.12 -26.88
N GLN A 9 -9.67 -5.70 -27.79
CA GLN A 9 -9.21 -6.49 -28.93
C GLN A 9 -7.69 -6.49 -29.00
N GLU A 10 -7.13 -7.49 -29.67
CA GLU A 10 -5.71 -7.47 -29.98
C GLU A 10 -5.39 -6.35 -30.99
N TYR A 11 -4.37 -5.54 -30.69
CA TYR A 11 -3.78 -4.63 -31.67
C TYR A 11 -2.42 -5.16 -32.13
N GLN A 12 -1.51 -5.34 -31.17
CA GLN A 12 -0.20 -5.94 -31.36
C GLN A 12 0.33 -6.40 -30.00
N LEU A 13 -0.10 -7.56 -29.53
CA LEU A 13 0.16 -8.00 -28.15
C LEU A 13 1.66 -8.19 -27.86
N THR A 14 2.44 -8.64 -28.86
CA THR A 14 3.91 -8.72 -28.79
C THR A 14 4.60 -7.37 -28.70
N GLY A 15 3.92 -6.30 -29.10
CA GLY A 15 4.35 -4.91 -28.91
C GLY A 15 3.77 -4.26 -27.64
N HIS A 16 3.04 -5.02 -26.82
CA HIS A 16 2.35 -4.54 -25.61
C HIS A 16 1.21 -3.55 -25.90
N TYR A 17 0.49 -3.74 -27.01
CA TYR A 17 -0.63 -2.89 -27.39
C TYR A 17 -1.94 -3.67 -27.49
N LEU A 18 -2.98 -3.12 -26.86
CA LEU A 18 -4.38 -3.51 -27.04
C LEU A 18 -5.17 -2.38 -27.67
N GLN A 19 -6.23 -2.73 -28.40
CA GLN A 19 -7.21 -1.76 -28.90
C GLN A 19 -8.44 -1.76 -27.98
N VAL A 20 -8.95 -0.56 -27.71
CA VAL A 20 -10.24 -0.36 -27.06
C VAL A 20 -11.20 0.22 -28.10
N GLU A 21 -12.31 -0.46 -28.31
CA GLU A 21 -13.49 0.13 -28.95
C GLU A 21 -14.52 0.45 -27.88
N LEU A 22 -15.06 1.66 -27.90
CA LEU A 22 -16.09 2.12 -26.98
C LEU A 22 -17.29 2.60 -27.78
N GLU A 23 -18.42 1.91 -27.66
CA GLU A 23 -19.70 2.39 -28.15
C GLU A 23 -20.35 3.31 -27.11
N VAL A 24 -20.80 4.48 -27.56
CA VAL A 24 -21.39 5.52 -26.71
C VAL A 24 -22.80 5.82 -27.19
N GLU A 25 -23.78 5.55 -26.33
CA GLU A 25 -25.15 6.05 -26.51
C GLU A 25 -25.38 7.28 -25.64
N SER A 26 -25.66 8.42 -26.29
CA SER A 26 -25.97 9.70 -25.66
C SER A 26 -26.74 10.60 -26.62
N SER A 27 -27.55 11.51 -26.06
CA SER A 27 -28.26 12.56 -26.81
C SER A 27 -27.52 13.91 -26.79
N GLN A 28 -26.32 13.96 -26.21
CA GLN A 28 -25.52 15.20 -26.14
C GLN A 28 -24.89 15.51 -27.50
N ASN A 29 -24.81 16.81 -27.84
CA ASN A 29 -24.14 17.28 -29.05
C ASN A 29 -22.62 17.27 -28.93
N GLU A 30 -22.12 17.48 -27.72
CA GLU A 30 -20.70 17.51 -27.38
C GLU A 30 -20.50 16.71 -26.10
N THR A 31 -19.41 15.94 -26.03
CA THR A 31 -19.00 15.25 -24.79
C THR A 31 -17.50 15.41 -24.57
N VAL A 32 -17.09 15.70 -23.33
CA VAL A 32 -15.70 15.61 -22.91
C VAL A 32 -15.45 14.23 -22.32
N PHE A 33 -14.55 13.47 -22.93
CA PHE A 33 -14.03 12.23 -22.39
C PHE A 33 -12.70 12.47 -21.68
N CYS A 34 -12.52 11.84 -20.53
CA CYS A 34 -11.29 11.89 -19.76
C CYS A 34 -10.76 10.49 -19.47
N LEU A 35 -9.45 10.40 -19.29
CA LEU A 35 -8.81 9.28 -18.62
C LEU A 35 -8.51 9.70 -17.17
N PRO A 36 -8.69 8.83 -16.16
CA PRO A 36 -8.20 9.12 -14.82
C PRO A 36 -6.71 9.51 -14.81
N VAL A 37 -6.31 10.38 -13.89
CA VAL A 37 -4.90 10.76 -13.68
C VAL A 37 -4.30 10.09 -12.46
N TRP A 38 -5.05 9.25 -11.77
CA TRP A 38 -4.62 8.49 -10.59
C TRP A 38 -5.61 7.34 -10.34
N SER A 39 -5.37 6.55 -9.31
CA SER A 39 -6.25 5.44 -8.93
C SER A 39 -6.39 5.38 -7.41
N PRO A 40 -7.61 5.18 -6.86
CA PRO A 40 -7.81 4.89 -5.45
C PRO A 40 -6.83 3.81 -4.95
N GLY A 41 -6.26 4.00 -3.76
CA GLY A 41 -5.19 3.15 -3.19
C GLY A 41 -3.76 3.53 -3.63
N SER A 42 -3.60 4.32 -4.70
CA SER A 42 -2.29 4.84 -5.14
C SER A 42 -2.32 6.37 -5.24
N TYR A 43 -2.01 7.06 -4.14
CA TYR A 43 -2.04 8.52 -4.00
C TYR A 43 -0.87 9.23 -4.71
N MET A 44 -0.78 9.08 -6.03
CA MET A 44 0.18 9.75 -6.90
C MET A 44 -0.47 10.04 -8.25
N VAL A 45 -0.26 11.25 -8.79
CA VAL A 45 -0.66 11.54 -10.16
C VAL A 45 0.20 10.72 -11.11
N ARG A 46 -0.45 10.05 -12.04
CA ARG A 46 0.13 9.20 -13.07
C ARG A 46 -0.38 9.68 -14.41
N ASP A 47 0.55 9.99 -15.31
CA ASP A 47 0.22 10.44 -16.66
C ASP A 47 -0.20 9.25 -17.54
N TYR A 48 -1.29 8.55 -17.19
CA TYR A 48 -1.76 7.37 -17.93
C TYR A 48 -2.04 7.69 -19.40
N SER A 49 -2.48 8.92 -19.69
CA SER A 49 -2.83 9.39 -21.04
C SER A 49 -1.67 9.32 -22.04
N ARG A 50 -0.41 9.30 -21.57
CA ARG A 50 0.78 9.12 -22.42
C ARG A 50 0.76 7.80 -23.20
N HIS A 51 -0.02 6.82 -22.73
CA HIS A 51 -0.15 5.49 -23.31
C HIS A 51 -1.30 5.37 -24.31
N ILE A 52 -2.13 6.42 -24.48
CA ILE A 52 -3.22 6.45 -25.46
C ILE A 52 -2.69 6.92 -26.82
N HIS A 53 -2.99 6.14 -27.86
CA HIS A 53 -2.61 6.40 -29.24
C HIS A 53 -3.78 6.21 -30.18
N LYS A 54 -3.71 6.80 -31.38
CA LYS A 54 -4.67 6.59 -32.48
C LYS A 54 -6.14 6.75 -32.03
N LEU A 55 -6.43 7.80 -31.25
CA LEU A 55 -7.79 8.09 -30.82
C LEU A 55 -8.61 8.65 -31.98
N ASP A 56 -9.61 7.89 -32.40
CA ASP A 56 -10.55 8.21 -33.46
C ASP A 56 -12.00 8.12 -32.94
N ALA A 57 -12.92 8.84 -33.59
CA ALA A 57 -14.34 8.88 -33.26
C ALA A 57 -15.17 8.86 -34.55
N PHE A 58 -16.21 8.03 -34.61
CA PHE A 58 -17.03 7.88 -35.81
C PHE A 58 -18.47 7.47 -35.47
N THR A 59 -19.44 7.90 -36.29
CA THR A 59 -20.84 7.50 -36.10
C THR A 59 -21.04 6.00 -36.37
N PHE A 60 -22.12 5.41 -35.85
CA PHE A 60 -22.50 4.04 -36.18
C PHE A 60 -22.74 3.84 -37.70
N GLY A 61 -22.52 2.61 -38.18
CA GLY A 61 -22.81 2.18 -39.55
C GLY A 61 -21.57 1.82 -40.37
N LYS A 62 -21.77 1.05 -41.46
CA LYS A 62 -20.69 0.49 -42.30
C LYS A 62 -19.75 1.53 -42.92
N ASN A 63 -20.21 2.78 -43.06
CA ASN A 63 -19.45 3.95 -43.53
C ASN A 63 -19.60 5.12 -42.54
N GLY A 64 -19.47 4.86 -41.23
CA GLY A 64 -19.56 5.88 -40.19
C GLY A 64 -18.77 7.13 -40.53
N LYS A 65 -19.38 8.31 -40.36
CA LYS A 65 -18.71 9.60 -40.59
C LYS A 65 -17.75 9.85 -39.43
N ASN A 66 -16.50 10.23 -39.74
CA ASN A 66 -15.57 10.69 -38.72
C ASN A 66 -16.13 11.91 -37.98
N LEU A 67 -16.02 11.88 -36.66
CA LEU A 67 -16.39 12.97 -35.77
C LEU A 67 -15.17 13.82 -35.45
N GLU A 68 -15.39 15.09 -35.16
CA GLU A 68 -14.32 15.99 -34.74
C GLU A 68 -13.88 15.66 -33.30
N ILE A 69 -12.56 15.53 -33.12
CA ILE A 69 -11.91 15.31 -31.84
C ILE A 69 -10.93 16.45 -31.59
N SER A 70 -11.05 17.08 -30.43
CA SER A 70 -10.09 18.08 -29.97
C SER A 70 -9.53 17.65 -28.62
N GLN A 71 -8.21 17.49 -28.52
CA GLN A 71 -7.56 17.33 -27.22
C GLN A 71 -7.54 18.69 -26.51
N ILE A 72 -8.21 18.77 -25.37
CA ILE A 72 -8.39 20.03 -24.60
C ILE A 72 -7.63 20.04 -23.27
N GLY A 73 -6.89 18.98 -22.98
CA GLY A 73 -6.06 18.81 -21.79
C GLY A 73 -5.08 17.64 -21.95
N LEU A 74 -4.27 17.37 -20.94
CA LEU A 74 -3.27 16.27 -20.99
C LEU A 74 -3.93 14.89 -21.01
N ASP A 75 -5.16 14.79 -20.52
CA ASP A 75 -5.92 13.57 -20.23
C ASP A 75 -7.39 13.68 -20.70
N SER A 76 -7.72 14.69 -21.51
CA SER A 76 -9.12 15.01 -21.87
C SER A 76 -9.30 15.38 -23.34
N TRP A 77 -10.33 14.80 -23.96
CA TRP A 77 -10.69 14.98 -25.36
C TRP A 77 -12.16 15.34 -25.50
N LYS A 78 -12.43 16.34 -26.32
CA LYS A 78 -13.77 16.81 -26.67
C LYS A 78 -14.20 16.18 -27.99
N ILE A 79 -15.39 15.59 -28.00
CA ILE A 79 -15.98 14.91 -29.15
C ILE A 79 -17.27 15.62 -29.55
N GLN A 80 -17.38 16.01 -30.83
CA GLN A 80 -18.61 16.56 -31.40
C GLN A 80 -19.48 15.43 -31.99
N SER A 81 -20.50 15.00 -31.24
CA SER A 81 -21.37 13.86 -31.59
C SER A 81 -22.65 14.25 -32.33
N GLU A 82 -22.99 15.54 -32.41
CA GLU A 82 -24.22 16.05 -33.07
C GLU A 82 -25.51 15.35 -32.59
N GLY A 83 -25.55 14.89 -31.34
CA GLY A 83 -26.71 14.22 -30.74
C GLY A 83 -26.91 12.76 -31.17
N LYS A 84 -25.92 12.16 -31.86
CA LYS A 84 -25.96 10.77 -32.33
C LYS A 84 -25.13 9.87 -31.41
N SER A 85 -25.51 8.60 -31.32
CA SER A 85 -24.60 7.56 -30.82
C SER A 85 -23.38 7.44 -31.73
N PHE A 86 -22.23 7.11 -31.15
CA PHE A 86 -20.95 7.02 -31.87
C PHE A 86 -20.02 5.99 -31.22
N HIS A 87 -18.92 5.70 -31.90
CA HIS A 87 -17.82 4.89 -31.39
C HIS A 87 -16.60 5.76 -31.14
N LEU A 88 -15.86 5.45 -30.07
CA LEU A 88 -14.46 5.81 -29.91
C LEU A 88 -13.61 4.57 -30.16
N ARG A 89 -12.47 4.75 -30.81
CA ARG A 89 -11.44 3.72 -30.98
C ARG A 89 -10.10 4.30 -30.61
N TYR A 90 -9.33 3.57 -29.82
CA TYR A 90 -7.96 3.98 -29.47
C TYR A 90 -7.10 2.76 -29.13
N VAL A 91 -5.79 2.94 -29.23
CA VAL A 91 -4.78 1.93 -28.94
C VAL A 91 -4.08 2.32 -27.64
N VAL A 92 -3.86 1.35 -26.76
CA VAL A 92 -3.24 1.57 -25.45
C VAL A 92 -1.96 0.77 -25.33
N TYR A 93 -0.86 1.43 -24.97
CA TYR A 93 0.38 0.77 -24.57
C TYR A 93 0.28 0.32 -23.09
N GLY A 94 0.65 -0.92 -22.81
CA GLY A 94 0.64 -1.45 -21.45
C GLY A 94 1.88 -2.28 -21.17
N TYR A 95 2.94 -1.64 -20.68
CA TYR A 95 4.16 -2.35 -20.25
C TYR A 95 4.73 -1.76 -18.96
N ASP A 96 3.84 -1.52 -18.00
CA ASP A 96 4.20 -1.12 -16.65
C ASP A 96 3.93 -2.29 -15.71
N TYR A 97 5.00 -2.98 -15.32
CA TYR A 97 4.93 -4.16 -14.47
C TYR A 97 4.68 -3.77 -13.01
N SER A 98 3.44 -3.37 -12.72
CA SER A 98 2.99 -3.02 -11.38
C SER A 98 1.50 -3.29 -11.20
N VAL A 99 1.06 -3.36 -9.95
CA VAL A 99 -0.37 -3.50 -9.57
C VAL A 99 -1.20 -2.23 -9.82
N ARG A 100 -0.63 -1.19 -10.43
CA ARG A 100 -1.20 0.17 -10.50
C ARG A 100 -1.33 0.68 -11.94
N SER A 101 -1.17 -0.19 -12.93
CA SER A 101 -1.11 0.18 -14.34
C SER A 101 -1.39 -1.03 -15.23
N ASN A 102 -1.37 -0.81 -16.54
CA ASN A 102 -1.58 -1.84 -17.53
C ASN A 102 -0.28 -2.62 -17.82
N TYR A 103 -0.42 -3.94 -17.95
CA TYR A 103 0.66 -4.83 -18.40
C TYR A 103 0.12 -5.83 -19.41
N PHE A 104 0.57 -5.76 -20.67
CA PHE A 104 0.06 -6.55 -21.78
C PHE A 104 1.19 -7.38 -22.37
N THR A 105 1.06 -8.71 -22.29
CA THR A 105 2.01 -9.65 -22.89
C THR A 105 1.28 -10.83 -23.47
N THR A 106 1.98 -11.72 -24.15
CA THR A 106 1.41 -12.99 -24.64
C THR A 106 1.20 -14.03 -23.53
N GLU A 107 1.75 -13.81 -22.32
CA GLU A 107 1.63 -14.73 -21.19
C GLU A 107 0.36 -14.46 -20.38
N PHE A 108 0.12 -13.18 -20.06
CA PHE A 108 -1.08 -12.68 -19.42
C PHE A 108 -1.21 -11.17 -19.66
N CYS A 109 -2.41 -10.63 -19.40
CA CYS A 109 -2.65 -9.19 -19.36
C CYS A 109 -3.26 -8.74 -18.03
N ILE A 110 -2.74 -7.66 -17.46
CA ILE A 110 -3.39 -6.88 -16.41
C ILE A 110 -4.02 -5.67 -17.08
N LEU A 111 -5.35 -5.61 -17.04
CA LEU A 111 -6.10 -4.42 -17.41
C LEU A 111 -6.41 -3.65 -16.12
N HIS A 112 -5.83 -2.47 -15.99
CA HIS A 112 -6.07 -1.54 -14.90
C HIS A 112 -7.03 -0.44 -15.40
N PRO A 113 -8.34 -0.50 -15.07
CA PRO A 113 -9.35 0.35 -15.68
C PRO A 113 -9.03 1.86 -15.67
N PRO A 114 -8.45 2.46 -14.61
CA PRO A 114 -8.11 3.88 -14.61
C PRO A 114 -7.04 4.27 -15.63
N ALA A 115 -6.19 3.32 -16.04
CA ALA A 115 -5.17 3.54 -17.05
C ALA A 115 -5.63 3.13 -18.47
N LEU A 116 -6.85 2.61 -18.62
CA LEU A 116 -7.33 1.98 -19.84
C LEU A 116 -8.57 2.64 -20.42
N PHE A 117 -9.57 2.97 -19.59
CA PHE A 117 -10.90 3.34 -20.09
C PHE A 117 -11.19 4.83 -20.01
N LEU A 118 -11.47 5.44 -21.16
CA LEU A 118 -12.04 6.78 -21.24
C LEU A 118 -13.48 6.80 -20.71
N TYR A 119 -13.84 7.85 -19.98
CA TYR A 119 -15.20 8.05 -19.46
C TYR A 119 -15.71 9.47 -19.73
N PRO A 120 -17.04 9.67 -19.89
CA PRO A 120 -17.61 11.01 -20.09
C PRO A 120 -17.55 11.80 -18.77
N LYS A 121 -16.80 12.90 -18.78
CA LYS A 121 -16.54 13.75 -17.60
C LYS A 121 -17.80 14.41 -17.07
N ASP A 122 -18.00 14.36 -15.76
CA ASP A 122 -19.11 14.99 -15.04
C ASP A 122 -20.51 14.54 -15.55
N GLN A 123 -20.59 13.34 -16.14
CA GLN A 123 -21.83 12.78 -16.67
C GLN A 123 -22.28 11.53 -15.92
N VAL A 124 -23.60 11.34 -15.84
CA VAL A 124 -24.20 10.12 -15.30
C VAL A 124 -24.18 9.02 -16.35
N VAL A 125 -23.49 7.92 -16.04
CA VAL A 125 -23.46 6.69 -16.82
C VAL A 125 -24.45 5.70 -16.22
N SER A 126 -25.46 5.31 -17.01
CA SER A 126 -26.54 4.41 -16.57
C SER A 126 -26.23 2.92 -16.83
N GLU A 127 -25.32 2.62 -17.76
CA GLU A 127 -24.97 1.25 -18.13
C GLU A 127 -23.51 1.19 -18.58
N ILE A 128 -22.76 0.21 -18.07
CA ILE A 128 -21.39 -0.08 -18.49
C ILE A 128 -21.27 -1.58 -18.71
N THR A 129 -20.89 -1.96 -19.93
CA THR A 129 -20.60 -3.34 -20.30
C THR A 129 -19.22 -3.44 -20.95
N LEU A 130 -18.58 -4.60 -20.82
CA LEU A 130 -17.26 -4.88 -21.32
C LEU A 130 -17.23 -6.27 -21.96
N GLU A 131 -16.64 -6.38 -23.13
CA GLU A 131 -16.40 -7.64 -23.83
C GLU A 131 -14.91 -7.78 -24.15
N ILE A 132 -14.33 -8.92 -23.77
CA ILE A 132 -12.98 -9.30 -24.18
C ILE A 132 -13.10 -10.13 -25.45
N SER A 133 -12.39 -9.74 -26.49
CA SER A 133 -12.45 -10.41 -27.78
C SER A 133 -11.86 -11.84 -27.73
N ASN A 134 -12.32 -12.67 -28.67
CA ASN A 134 -11.86 -14.06 -28.81
C ASN A 134 -10.55 -14.17 -29.61
N ASP A 135 -10.07 -13.08 -30.21
CA ASP A 135 -8.75 -13.02 -30.85
C ASP A 135 -7.61 -13.06 -29.83
N LEU A 136 -7.83 -12.58 -28.61
CA LEU A 136 -6.86 -12.64 -27.53
C LEU A 136 -6.61 -14.08 -27.06
N PRO A 137 -5.34 -14.48 -26.84
CA PRO A 137 -4.92 -15.86 -26.59
C PRO A 137 -5.12 -16.30 -25.12
N PHE A 138 -6.15 -15.77 -24.47
CA PHE A 138 -6.46 -16.05 -23.06
C PHE A 138 -7.80 -16.77 -22.94
N ASP A 139 -7.78 -17.87 -22.21
CA ASP A 139 -8.96 -18.68 -21.91
C ASP A 139 -9.80 -18.05 -20.80
N PHE A 140 -9.16 -17.41 -19.81
CA PHE A 140 -9.82 -16.86 -18.62
C PHE A 140 -9.76 -15.33 -18.56
N CYS A 141 -10.83 -14.76 -17.98
CA CYS A 141 -10.96 -13.35 -17.66
C CYS A 141 -11.32 -13.26 -16.18
N HIS A 142 -10.35 -12.99 -15.32
CA HIS A 142 -10.52 -12.91 -13.88
C HIS A 142 -10.83 -11.48 -13.48
N SER A 143 -11.99 -11.26 -12.86
CA SER A 143 -12.41 -9.92 -12.44
C SER A 143 -13.42 -10.00 -11.29
N GLY A 144 -13.47 -8.95 -10.48
CA GLY A 144 -14.56 -8.71 -9.54
C GLY A 144 -15.88 -8.31 -10.22
N LEU A 145 -15.88 -7.93 -11.50
CA LEU A 145 -17.08 -7.49 -12.20
C LEU A 145 -18.04 -8.67 -12.41
N ASN A 146 -19.33 -8.38 -12.37
CA ASN A 146 -20.34 -9.39 -12.69
C ASN A 146 -20.28 -9.75 -14.17
N GLY A 147 -20.51 -11.02 -14.49
CA GLY A 147 -20.49 -11.51 -15.87
C GLY A 147 -20.07 -12.97 -15.96
N LYS A 148 -19.98 -13.49 -17.18
CA LYS A 148 -19.55 -14.87 -17.47
C LYS A 148 -18.64 -14.88 -18.70
N GLY A 149 -17.74 -15.86 -18.76
CA GLY A 149 -16.80 -16.02 -19.88
C GLY A 149 -16.02 -14.73 -20.11
N LYS A 150 -16.12 -14.13 -21.29
CA LYS A 150 -15.44 -12.88 -21.66
C LYS A 150 -16.29 -11.60 -21.58
N LYS A 151 -17.52 -11.66 -21.04
CA LYS A 151 -18.43 -10.50 -20.93
C LYS A 151 -18.61 -10.05 -19.49
N ARG A 152 -18.50 -8.76 -19.20
CA ARG A 152 -18.60 -8.14 -17.87
C ARG A 152 -19.55 -6.95 -17.89
N PHE A 153 -20.12 -6.62 -16.74
CA PHE A 153 -20.93 -5.41 -16.54
C PHE A 153 -20.71 -4.83 -15.15
N SER A 154 -20.92 -3.52 -15.05
CA SER A 154 -20.81 -2.77 -13.80
C SER A 154 -22.07 -1.94 -13.54
N LYS A 155 -22.36 -1.71 -12.27
CA LYS A 155 -23.48 -0.91 -11.76
C LYS A 155 -23.26 0.58 -11.95
N ASN A 156 -22.02 1.04 -11.93
CA ASN A 156 -21.65 2.46 -12.06
C ASN A 156 -20.17 2.62 -12.44
N LEU A 157 -19.79 3.86 -12.75
CA LEU A 157 -18.42 4.17 -13.17
C LEU A 157 -17.37 3.89 -12.09
N ASP A 158 -17.68 4.12 -10.81
CA ASP A 158 -16.73 3.88 -9.72
C ASP A 158 -16.42 2.38 -9.56
N GLU A 159 -17.43 1.51 -9.59
CA GLU A 159 -17.21 0.05 -9.56
C GLU A 159 -16.42 -0.40 -10.80
N PHE A 160 -16.71 0.14 -11.99
CA PHE A 160 -15.99 -0.19 -13.20
C PHE A 160 -14.51 0.22 -13.13
N LEU A 161 -14.23 1.45 -12.69
CA LEU A 161 -12.87 1.96 -12.56
C LEU A 161 -12.08 1.30 -11.41
N ASP A 162 -12.78 0.81 -10.38
CA ASP A 162 -12.17 0.14 -9.24
C ASP A 162 -11.94 -1.37 -9.46
N THR A 163 -12.34 -1.96 -10.58
CA THR A 163 -12.29 -3.42 -10.73
C THR A 163 -11.28 -3.88 -11.78
N PRO A 164 -10.07 -4.30 -11.35
CA PRO A 164 -9.06 -4.79 -12.27
C PRO A 164 -9.48 -6.10 -12.97
N ILE A 165 -8.81 -6.39 -14.07
CA ILE A 165 -9.05 -7.59 -14.87
C ILE A 165 -7.72 -8.26 -15.19
N LEU A 166 -7.60 -9.54 -14.88
CA LEU A 166 -6.50 -10.38 -15.32
C LEU A 166 -6.99 -11.27 -16.47
N LEU A 167 -6.41 -11.13 -17.65
CA LEU A 167 -6.56 -12.10 -18.74
C LEU A 167 -5.41 -13.09 -18.66
N SER A 168 -5.73 -14.38 -18.56
CA SER A 168 -4.74 -15.43 -18.27
C SER A 168 -5.19 -16.79 -18.79
N ASN A 169 -4.25 -17.74 -18.85
CA ASN A 169 -4.49 -19.16 -19.09
C ASN A 169 -4.42 -20.00 -17.79
N ARG A 170 -4.46 -19.34 -16.62
CA ARG A 170 -4.50 -19.96 -15.29
C ARG A 170 -5.93 -19.95 -14.75
N GLU A 171 -6.38 -21.10 -14.25
CA GLU A 171 -7.65 -21.21 -13.52
C GLU A 171 -7.54 -20.65 -12.09
N GLU A 172 -8.66 -20.19 -11.57
CA GLU A 172 -8.79 -19.81 -10.16
C GLU A 172 -8.86 -21.02 -9.23
N ILE A 173 -8.43 -20.83 -7.98
CA ILE A 173 -8.59 -21.80 -6.89
C ILE A 173 -9.59 -21.22 -5.91
N SER A 174 -10.69 -21.95 -5.67
CA SER A 174 -11.76 -21.49 -4.79
C SER A 174 -11.59 -21.97 -3.34
N PHE A 175 -12.00 -21.14 -2.39
CA PHE A 175 -12.20 -21.50 -0.99
C PHE A 175 -13.34 -20.66 -0.39
N GLN A 176 -13.84 -21.04 0.79
CA GLN A 176 -14.93 -20.31 1.45
C GLN A 176 -14.55 -19.89 2.86
N SER A 177 -14.93 -18.68 3.26
CA SER A 177 -14.80 -18.21 4.64
C SER A 177 -15.92 -17.25 4.99
N GLY A 178 -16.50 -17.39 6.18
CA GLY A 178 -17.49 -16.44 6.73
C GLY A 178 -18.68 -16.14 5.81
N GLY A 179 -19.15 -17.11 5.03
CA GLY A 179 -20.27 -16.96 4.09
C GLY A 179 -19.93 -16.24 2.78
N CYS A 180 -18.65 -15.99 2.51
CA CYS A 180 -18.16 -15.39 1.27
C CYS A 180 -17.31 -16.40 0.47
N ASP A 181 -17.63 -16.52 -0.81
CA ASP A 181 -16.85 -17.28 -1.78
C ASP A 181 -15.57 -16.51 -2.11
N HIS A 182 -14.43 -17.17 -1.99
CA HIS A 182 -13.15 -16.59 -2.33
C HIS A 182 -12.54 -17.36 -3.49
N GLU A 183 -11.85 -16.62 -4.34
CA GLU A 183 -11.07 -17.14 -5.44
C GLU A 183 -9.67 -16.55 -5.35
N ILE A 184 -8.66 -17.35 -5.71
CA ILE A 184 -7.31 -16.85 -5.92
C ILE A 184 -6.77 -17.36 -7.23
N VAL A 185 -6.22 -16.45 -8.03
CA VAL A 185 -5.49 -16.77 -9.26
C VAL A 185 -4.01 -16.60 -8.98
N LEU A 186 -3.23 -17.65 -9.27
CA LEU A 186 -1.77 -17.62 -9.19
C LEU A 186 -1.21 -17.46 -10.59
N GLU A 187 -0.80 -16.24 -10.93
CA GLU A 187 -0.14 -15.96 -12.20
C GLU A 187 1.37 -16.13 -12.02
N GLY A 188 1.87 -17.30 -12.40
CA GLY A 188 3.25 -17.73 -12.18
C GLY A 188 3.32 -19.00 -11.32
N GLU A 189 4.53 -19.36 -10.87
CA GLU A 189 4.78 -20.65 -10.22
C GLU A 189 5.15 -20.51 -8.74
N LEU A 190 4.48 -21.29 -7.89
CA LEU A 190 4.87 -21.56 -6.51
C LEU A 190 5.05 -23.07 -6.32
N PRO A 191 5.96 -23.52 -5.43
CA PRO A 191 6.02 -24.92 -5.04
C PRO A 191 4.65 -25.42 -4.58
N LYS A 192 4.22 -26.60 -5.08
CA LYS A 192 2.89 -27.18 -4.77
C LYS A 192 2.60 -27.29 -3.27
N SER A 193 3.63 -27.55 -2.46
CA SER A 193 3.52 -27.58 -0.99
C SER A 193 3.11 -26.21 -0.42
N ILE A 194 3.70 -25.13 -0.92
CA ILE A 194 3.40 -23.76 -0.50
C ILE A 194 2.02 -23.35 -0.99
N GLN A 195 1.69 -23.66 -2.24
CA GLN A 195 0.36 -23.41 -2.80
C GLN A 195 -0.74 -24.02 -1.93
N LYS A 196 -0.61 -25.29 -1.55
CA LYS A 196 -1.61 -25.97 -0.70
C LYS A 196 -1.76 -25.29 0.67
N THR A 197 -0.64 -24.92 1.29
CA THR A 197 -0.65 -24.25 2.61
C THR A 197 -1.23 -22.83 2.50
N LEU A 198 -0.89 -22.09 1.44
CA LEU A 198 -1.38 -20.74 1.18
C LEU A 198 -2.92 -20.66 1.18
N ILE A 199 -3.61 -21.56 0.48
CA ILE A 199 -5.08 -21.55 0.44
C ILE A 199 -5.66 -21.77 1.84
N SER A 200 -5.14 -22.76 2.58
CA SER A 200 -5.63 -23.07 3.92
C SER A 200 -5.38 -21.95 4.92
N ASP A 201 -4.22 -21.31 4.85
CA ASP A 201 -3.85 -20.24 5.77
C ASP A 201 -4.58 -18.94 5.43
N LEU A 202 -4.75 -18.63 4.14
CA LEU A 202 -5.57 -17.52 3.68
C LEU A 202 -7.02 -17.67 4.14
N GLN A 203 -7.61 -18.87 4.01
CA GLN A 203 -8.96 -19.16 4.52
C GLN A 203 -9.11 -18.88 6.02
N LYS A 204 -8.10 -19.20 6.85
CA LYS A 204 -8.12 -18.91 8.29
C LYS A 204 -8.04 -17.41 8.54
N ILE A 205 -7.17 -16.71 7.82
CA ILE A 205 -6.96 -15.27 7.95
C ILE A 205 -8.25 -14.53 7.56
N THR A 206 -8.80 -14.80 6.39
CA THR A 206 -10.04 -14.17 5.93
C THR A 206 -11.21 -14.48 6.87
N ALA A 207 -11.33 -15.72 7.36
CA ALA A 207 -12.35 -16.08 8.35
C ALA A 207 -12.22 -15.27 9.66
N GLU A 208 -11.00 -15.09 10.17
CA GLU A 208 -10.76 -14.31 11.39
C GLU A 208 -11.05 -12.81 11.16
N GLN A 209 -10.68 -12.26 10.00
CA GLN A 209 -11.00 -10.88 9.65
C GLN A 209 -12.51 -10.66 9.55
N ILE A 210 -13.24 -11.55 8.84
CA ILE A 210 -14.70 -11.52 8.76
C ILE A 210 -15.32 -11.61 10.15
N ARG A 211 -14.86 -12.55 10.99
CA ARG A 211 -15.36 -12.72 12.36
C ARG A 211 -15.16 -11.46 13.19
N CYS A 212 -13.99 -10.80 13.06
CA CYS A 212 -13.69 -9.56 13.77
C CYS A 212 -14.54 -8.37 13.29
N MET A 213 -14.84 -8.31 12.00
CA MET A 213 -15.67 -7.25 11.39
C MET A 213 -17.17 -7.58 11.37
N GLY A 214 -17.56 -8.75 11.87
CA GLY A 214 -18.93 -9.26 11.96
C GLY A 214 -19.38 -10.04 10.72
N VAL A 215 -19.31 -9.45 9.52
CA VAL A 215 -19.78 -10.08 8.28
C VAL A 215 -18.93 -9.65 7.08
N SER A 216 -18.76 -10.56 6.11
CA SER A 216 -18.19 -10.18 4.82
C SER A 216 -19.17 -9.27 4.08
N PRO A 217 -18.73 -8.10 3.59
CA PRO A 217 -19.58 -7.21 2.83
C PRO A 217 -19.75 -7.65 1.36
N ASN A 218 -19.08 -8.73 0.95
CA ASN A 218 -19.17 -9.31 -0.38
C ASN A 218 -19.66 -10.74 -0.31
N THR A 219 -20.38 -11.17 -1.35
CA THR A 219 -20.68 -12.58 -1.59
C THR A 219 -19.51 -13.31 -2.24
N ARG A 220 -18.70 -12.61 -3.05
CA ARG A 220 -17.51 -13.13 -3.72
C ARG A 220 -16.32 -12.16 -3.59
N TYR A 221 -15.11 -12.67 -3.36
CA TYR A 221 -13.86 -11.89 -3.35
C TYR A 221 -12.76 -12.59 -4.15
N LEU A 222 -12.05 -11.84 -5.00
CA LEU A 222 -10.98 -12.36 -5.87
C LEU A 222 -9.60 -11.84 -5.45
N PHE A 223 -8.68 -12.74 -5.13
CA PHE A 223 -7.25 -12.43 -5.02
C PHE A 223 -6.57 -12.71 -6.36
N ILE A 224 -5.95 -11.71 -6.97
CA ILE A 224 -5.02 -11.89 -8.07
C ILE A 224 -3.61 -11.84 -7.47
N LEU A 225 -2.84 -12.93 -7.56
CA LEU A 225 -1.46 -12.99 -7.07
C LEU A 225 -0.52 -13.30 -8.24
N ILE A 226 0.24 -12.29 -8.64
CA ILE A 226 1.25 -12.37 -9.69
C ILE A 226 2.61 -12.64 -9.05
N LEU A 227 3.29 -13.67 -9.54
CA LEU A 227 4.53 -14.18 -8.97
C LEU A 227 5.70 -13.84 -9.87
N SER A 228 6.62 -13.00 -9.39
CA SER A 228 7.74 -12.52 -10.20
C SER A 228 8.95 -12.12 -9.36
N GLU A 229 10.14 -12.32 -9.91
CA GLU A 229 11.41 -12.06 -9.23
C GLU A 229 11.50 -10.62 -8.73
N GLY A 230 11.85 -10.44 -7.46
CA GLY A 230 11.98 -9.11 -6.85
C GLY A 230 10.68 -8.36 -6.62
N ALA A 231 9.52 -8.89 -7.04
CA ALA A 231 8.24 -8.20 -6.94
C ALA A 231 7.71 -8.16 -5.51
N TYR A 232 7.07 -7.05 -5.13
CA TYR A 232 6.37 -6.87 -3.87
C TYR A 232 5.39 -5.69 -3.97
N GLY A 233 4.14 -5.90 -3.61
CA GLY A 233 3.14 -4.84 -3.48
C GLY A 233 1.73 -5.33 -3.76
N GLY A 234 0.73 -4.58 -3.29
CA GLY A 234 -0.68 -4.85 -3.52
C GLY A 234 -1.45 -3.58 -3.86
N LEU A 235 -2.65 -3.77 -4.37
CA LEU A 235 -3.66 -2.73 -4.54
C LEU A 235 -5.03 -3.31 -4.22
N GLU A 236 -5.76 -2.57 -3.39
CA GLU A 236 -7.03 -2.95 -2.80
C GLU A 236 -8.24 -2.46 -3.62
N HIS A 237 -9.23 -3.34 -3.80
CA HIS A 237 -10.45 -3.04 -4.55
C HIS A 237 -11.70 -3.50 -3.80
N LEU A 238 -12.88 -3.01 -4.22
CA LEU A 238 -14.16 -3.26 -3.54
C LEU A 238 -14.46 -4.75 -3.31
N ASN A 239 -14.02 -5.60 -4.22
CA ASN A 239 -14.23 -7.05 -4.21
C ASN A 239 -13.07 -7.88 -4.79
N SER A 240 -11.88 -7.28 -4.86
CA SER A 240 -10.68 -7.99 -5.26
C SER A 240 -9.43 -7.30 -4.72
N SER A 241 -8.28 -7.95 -4.87
CA SER A 241 -6.98 -7.28 -4.79
C SER A 241 -6.03 -7.80 -5.85
N VAL A 242 -5.16 -6.94 -6.36
CA VAL A 242 -4.04 -7.34 -7.23
C VAL A 242 -2.76 -7.27 -6.43
N ASN A 243 -2.06 -8.38 -6.37
CA ASN A 243 -0.90 -8.60 -5.52
C ASN A 243 0.26 -9.05 -6.38
N MET A 244 1.46 -8.59 -6.06
CA MET A 244 2.71 -9.01 -6.67
C MET A 244 3.68 -9.48 -5.60
N TYR A 245 4.28 -10.66 -5.79
CA TYR A 245 5.21 -11.23 -4.81
C TYR A 245 6.31 -12.06 -5.45
N ASP A 246 7.47 -12.07 -4.80
CA ASP A 246 8.63 -12.86 -5.22
C ASP A 246 8.49 -14.34 -4.80
N PRO A 247 8.32 -15.28 -5.76
CA PRO A 247 8.13 -16.69 -5.44
C PRO A 247 9.36 -17.31 -4.77
N LEU A 248 10.57 -16.80 -5.03
CA LEU A 248 11.80 -17.28 -4.40
C LEU A 248 11.87 -16.88 -2.93
N LYS A 249 11.27 -15.75 -2.53
CA LYS A 249 11.19 -15.36 -1.12
C LYS A 249 10.17 -16.20 -0.36
N ALA A 250 9.06 -16.55 -1.02
CA ALA A 250 7.98 -17.34 -0.43
C ALA A 250 8.40 -18.73 0.07
N VAL A 251 9.53 -19.27 -0.38
CA VAL A 251 10.04 -20.60 0.07
C VAL A 251 10.64 -20.60 1.47
N SER A 252 11.05 -19.42 1.97
CA SER A 252 11.55 -19.25 3.33
C SER A 252 10.39 -19.03 4.30
N LYS A 253 10.54 -19.39 5.58
CA LYS A 253 9.52 -19.15 6.60
C LYS A 253 9.14 -17.67 6.70
N ASP A 254 10.15 -16.79 6.80
CA ASP A 254 9.91 -15.34 6.96
C ASP A 254 9.32 -14.73 5.69
N GLY A 255 9.79 -15.15 4.52
CA GLY A 255 9.23 -14.71 3.24
C GLY A 255 7.83 -15.24 2.98
N TYR A 256 7.46 -16.43 3.47
CA TYR A 256 6.08 -16.92 3.43
C TYR A 256 5.16 -16.10 4.34
N LEU A 257 5.60 -15.80 5.57
CA LEU A 257 4.84 -14.94 6.48
C LEU A 257 4.61 -13.54 5.89
N LYS A 258 5.61 -12.99 5.21
CA LYS A 258 5.48 -11.71 4.52
C LYS A 258 4.51 -11.74 3.33
N LEU A 259 4.35 -12.89 2.65
CA LEU A 259 3.29 -13.09 1.66
C LEU A 259 1.90 -13.11 2.32
N LEU A 260 1.75 -13.86 3.43
CA LEU A 260 0.47 -13.89 4.17
C LEU A 260 0.09 -12.52 4.72
N GLU A 261 1.08 -11.76 5.21
CA GLU A 261 0.89 -10.39 5.69
C GLU A 261 0.41 -9.47 4.57
N LEU A 262 1.02 -9.52 3.37
CA LEU A 262 0.56 -8.77 2.20
C LEU A 262 -0.91 -9.10 1.85
N LEU A 263 -1.26 -10.39 1.76
CA LEU A 263 -2.64 -10.78 1.44
C LEU A 263 -3.62 -10.40 2.56
N SER A 264 -3.19 -10.45 3.82
CA SER A 264 -3.94 -10.00 4.99
C SER A 264 -4.20 -8.48 4.94
N HIS A 265 -3.19 -7.70 4.53
CA HIS A 265 -3.27 -6.25 4.34
C HIS A 265 -4.32 -5.89 3.30
N GLU A 266 -4.18 -6.42 2.09
CA GLU A 266 -5.09 -6.11 0.99
C GLU A 266 -6.52 -6.62 1.27
N TYR A 267 -6.66 -7.73 1.99
CA TYR A 267 -8.00 -8.21 2.36
C TYR A 267 -8.64 -7.34 3.44
N PHE A 268 -7.88 -6.84 4.42
CA PHE A 268 -8.47 -5.97 5.46
C PHE A 268 -8.95 -4.65 4.89
N HIS A 269 -8.32 -4.20 3.80
CA HIS A 269 -8.77 -3.03 3.08
C HIS A 269 -10.20 -3.14 2.53
N LEU A 270 -10.71 -4.37 2.34
CA LEU A 270 -12.11 -4.62 2.01
C LEU A 270 -13.07 -3.84 2.92
N TRP A 271 -12.75 -3.75 4.21
CA TRP A 271 -13.43 -2.85 5.14
C TRP A 271 -12.73 -1.49 5.19
N ASN A 272 -11.43 -1.45 5.49
CA ASN A 272 -10.71 -0.20 5.73
C ASN A 272 -10.19 0.44 4.43
N VAL A 273 -10.67 1.64 4.09
CA VAL A 273 -10.48 2.40 2.84
C VAL A 273 -11.46 2.10 1.71
N LYS A 274 -11.92 0.84 1.53
CA LYS A 274 -12.98 0.58 0.54
C LYS A 274 -14.38 0.95 1.06
N ARG A 275 -14.61 0.83 2.36
CA ARG A 275 -15.90 1.15 3.01
C ARG A 275 -15.75 2.15 4.14
N ILE A 276 -14.86 1.87 5.08
CA ILE A 276 -14.43 2.78 6.15
C ILE A 276 -13.38 3.71 5.56
N ARG A 277 -13.79 4.86 5.02
CA ARG A 277 -12.87 5.80 4.38
C ARG A 277 -13.06 7.23 4.85
N PRO A 278 -11.97 8.03 4.93
CA PRO A 278 -12.07 9.47 5.06
C PRO A 278 -13.00 10.06 4.00
N ILE A 279 -13.78 11.08 4.37
CA ILE A 279 -14.77 11.69 3.46
C ILE A 279 -14.15 12.27 2.19
N ALA A 280 -12.87 12.65 2.24
CA ALA A 280 -12.13 13.17 1.09
C ALA A 280 -11.77 12.08 0.05
N LEU A 281 -11.86 10.80 0.44
CA LEU A 281 -11.59 9.64 -0.43
C LEU A 281 -12.88 9.03 -0.99
N GLY A 282 -13.90 9.84 -1.24
CA GLY A 282 -15.14 9.37 -1.87
C GLY A 282 -16.33 10.31 -1.71
N PRO A 283 -17.03 10.69 -2.81
CA PRO A 283 -16.80 10.26 -4.20
C PRO A 283 -15.44 10.74 -4.77
N PHE A 284 -14.88 9.99 -5.71
CA PHE A 284 -13.55 10.29 -6.27
C PHE A 284 -13.63 11.31 -7.41
N ASP A 285 -12.76 12.31 -7.38
CA ASP A 285 -12.43 13.11 -8.57
C ASP A 285 -11.21 12.46 -9.24
N TYR A 286 -11.42 11.66 -10.28
CA TYR A 286 -10.34 10.97 -10.98
C TYR A 286 -9.39 11.90 -11.75
N GLN A 287 -9.70 13.20 -11.87
CA GLN A 287 -8.87 14.18 -12.57
C GLN A 287 -8.03 15.05 -11.61
N LYS A 288 -8.21 14.91 -10.29
CA LYS A 288 -7.48 15.70 -9.29
C LYS A 288 -7.05 14.88 -8.08
N PRO A 289 -5.91 15.20 -7.45
CA PRO A 289 -5.53 14.61 -6.17
C PRO A 289 -6.61 14.78 -5.08
N SER A 290 -7.03 13.67 -4.48
CA SER A 290 -7.84 13.68 -3.25
C SER A 290 -6.92 13.87 -2.02
N LEU A 291 -6.95 15.07 -1.44
CA LEU A 291 -6.13 15.41 -0.28
C LEU A 291 -6.83 15.03 1.03
N THR A 292 -6.14 14.29 1.90
CA THR A 292 -6.65 13.86 3.21
C THR A 292 -5.51 13.82 4.23
N LYS A 293 -5.81 14.14 5.48
CA LYS A 293 -4.87 14.03 6.61
C LYS A 293 -4.97 12.66 7.30
N GLU A 294 -5.87 11.81 6.84
CA GLU A 294 -6.35 10.63 7.54
C GLU A 294 -5.88 9.31 6.91
N LEU A 295 -4.84 9.31 6.05
CA LEU A 295 -4.27 8.07 5.52
C LEU A 295 -3.69 7.19 6.62
N TRP A 296 -3.29 7.73 7.76
CA TRP A 296 -2.91 6.91 8.92
C TRP A 296 -4.07 6.03 9.44
N ILE A 297 -5.33 6.38 9.18
CA ILE A 297 -6.49 5.52 9.47
C ILE A 297 -6.61 4.45 8.39
N ALA A 298 -6.57 4.82 7.11
CA ALA A 298 -6.72 3.88 6.01
C ALA A 298 -5.57 2.86 5.91
N GLU A 299 -4.34 3.31 6.15
CA GLU A 299 -3.10 2.61 5.85
C GLU A 299 -2.36 2.23 7.13
N GLY A 300 -2.28 3.16 8.09
CA GLY A 300 -1.61 2.93 9.37
C GLY A 300 -2.34 1.88 10.22
N ILE A 301 -3.66 2.00 10.40
CA ILE A 301 -4.44 0.98 11.11
C ILE A 301 -4.36 -0.38 10.39
N THR A 302 -4.40 -0.39 9.05
CA THR A 302 -4.21 -1.62 8.26
C THR A 302 -2.81 -2.21 8.47
N SER A 303 -1.76 -1.40 8.51
CA SER A 303 -0.37 -1.82 8.80
C SER A 303 -0.16 -2.36 10.21
N PHE A 304 -1.04 -2.05 11.15
CA PHE A 304 -1.06 -2.73 12.44
C PHE A 304 -1.77 -4.07 12.34
N TYR A 305 -2.91 -4.09 11.65
CA TYR A 305 -3.78 -5.27 11.59
C TYR A 305 -3.30 -6.37 10.66
N ASP A 306 -2.58 -6.06 9.59
CA ASP A 306 -2.08 -7.04 8.63
C ASP A 306 -1.27 -8.15 9.34
N ALA A 307 -0.28 -7.79 10.15
CA ALA A 307 0.54 -8.66 10.96
C ALA A 307 -0.20 -9.14 12.21
N TYR A 308 -1.06 -8.31 12.81
CA TYR A 308 -1.81 -8.71 14.01
C TYR A 308 -2.85 -9.81 13.72
N PHE A 309 -3.44 -9.85 12.53
CA PHE A 309 -4.29 -10.99 12.12
C PHE A 309 -3.51 -12.29 11.99
N LEU A 310 -2.24 -12.24 11.59
CA LEU A 310 -1.35 -13.41 11.62
C LEU A 310 -1.08 -13.87 13.06
N VAL A 311 -1.03 -12.95 14.04
CA VAL A 311 -0.98 -13.31 15.47
C VAL A 311 -2.27 -13.99 15.91
N LYS A 312 -3.42 -13.39 15.60
CA LYS A 312 -4.75 -13.94 15.97
C LYS A 312 -5.01 -15.33 15.39
N THR A 313 -4.48 -15.58 14.20
CA THR A 313 -4.57 -16.88 13.51
C THR A 313 -3.40 -17.82 13.80
N LYS A 314 -2.48 -17.43 14.69
CA LYS A 314 -1.32 -18.21 15.17
C LYS A 314 -0.27 -18.55 14.09
N HIS A 315 -0.28 -17.84 12.96
CA HIS A 315 0.79 -17.92 11.95
C HIS A 315 2.04 -17.16 12.43
N LEU A 316 1.85 -16.09 13.22
CA LEU A 316 2.91 -15.30 13.82
C LEU A 316 2.86 -15.43 15.35
N ASN A 317 3.96 -15.86 15.96
CA ASN A 317 4.04 -15.97 17.43
C ASN A 317 4.38 -14.60 18.07
N PRO A 318 4.15 -14.42 19.38
CA PRO A 318 4.39 -13.15 20.08
C PRO A 318 5.80 -12.58 19.88
N GLU A 319 6.83 -13.42 19.96
CA GLU A 319 8.23 -12.98 19.81
C GLU A 319 8.51 -12.46 18.40
N SER A 320 8.03 -13.16 17.37
CA SER A 320 8.18 -12.75 15.97
C SER A 320 7.40 -11.47 15.67
N TYR A 321 6.22 -11.31 16.29
CA TYR A 321 5.47 -10.06 16.21
C TYR A 321 6.25 -8.89 16.82
N LEU A 322 6.85 -9.09 17.99
CA LEU A 322 7.67 -8.06 18.64
C LEU A 322 8.94 -7.72 17.83
N VAL A 323 9.51 -8.67 17.10
CA VAL A 323 10.59 -8.39 16.14
C VAL A 323 10.11 -7.42 15.06
N LYS A 324 8.95 -7.65 14.45
CA LYS A 324 8.38 -6.74 13.44
C LYS A 324 8.10 -5.34 14.00
N VAL A 325 7.48 -5.25 15.18
CA VAL A 325 7.26 -3.96 15.84
C VAL A 325 8.59 -3.25 16.10
N MET A 326 9.63 -3.96 16.51
CA MET A 326 10.96 -3.36 16.69
C MET A 326 11.59 -2.91 15.36
N GLU A 327 11.38 -3.62 14.25
CA GLU A 327 11.83 -3.19 12.92
C GLU A 327 11.19 -1.86 12.50
N ASP A 328 9.88 -1.72 12.74
CA ASP A 328 9.12 -0.48 12.51
C ASP A 328 9.66 0.67 13.36
N LEU A 329 9.85 0.46 14.67
CA LEU A 329 10.43 1.46 15.57
C LEU A 329 11.83 1.86 15.15
N GLN A 330 12.67 0.89 14.79
CA GLN A 330 14.01 1.17 14.28
C GLN A 330 13.95 1.98 12.97
N SER A 331 12.94 1.77 12.11
CA SER A 331 12.81 2.54 10.88
C SER A 331 12.51 4.02 11.14
N LEU A 332 11.72 4.33 12.17
CA LEU A 332 11.43 5.70 12.62
C LEU A 332 12.63 6.33 13.33
N GLU A 333 13.30 5.56 14.18
CA GLU A 333 14.45 6.03 14.96
C GLU A 333 15.72 6.20 14.14
N LYS A 334 15.78 5.62 12.93
CA LYS A 334 16.90 5.74 11.99
C LYS A 334 17.07 7.15 11.43
N SER A 335 16.15 8.07 11.65
CA SER A 335 16.27 9.45 11.16
C SER A 335 15.64 10.46 12.11
N GLU A 336 15.72 11.73 11.74
CA GLU A 336 15.05 12.83 12.44
C GLU A 336 13.61 13.03 11.96
N GLY A 337 13.08 12.19 11.06
CA GLY A 337 11.83 12.46 10.36
C GLY A 337 10.67 12.80 11.29
N GLU A 338 10.58 12.15 12.45
CA GLU A 338 9.52 12.41 13.43
C GLU A 338 9.56 13.80 14.06
N SER A 339 10.68 14.52 13.99
CA SER A 339 10.82 15.92 14.43
C SER A 339 10.57 16.94 13.31
N TRP A 340 10.48 16.48 12.05
CA TRP A 340 10.26 17.33 10.87
C TRP A 340 8.86 17.23 10.29
N MET A 341 8.19 16.09 10.46
CA MET A 341 6.92 15.80 9.79
C MET A 341 5.93 15.15 10.76
N SER A 342 4.74 15.75 10.85
CA SER A 342 3.61 15.15 11.57
C SER A 342 3.02 13.95 10.80
N LEU A 343 2.24 13.12 11.48
CA LEU A 343 1.58 11.98 10.85
C LEU A 343 0.54 12.42 9.81
N GLU A 344 -0.17 13.50 10.10
CA GLU A 344 -1.16 14.09 9.19
C GLU A 344 -0.52 14.78 7.99
N ASP A 345 0.62 15.46 8.15
CA ASP A 345 1.34 16.04 7.03
C ASP A 345 1.89 14.97 6.09
N SER A 346 2.34 13.83 6.63
CA SER A 346 2.75 12.69 5.81
C SER A 346 1.60 12.17 4.95
N SER A 347 0.40 12.07 5.54
CA SER A 347 -0.83 11.68 4.83
C SER A 347 -1.20 12.70 3.75
N PHE A 348 -1.25 13.99 4.11
CA PHE A 348 -1.66 15.08 3.22
C PHE A 348 -0.71 15.25 2.05
N THR A 349 0.59 15.11 2.29
CA THR A 349 1.64 15.26 1.27
C THR A 349 2.01 13.95 0.59
N ALA A 350 1.22 12.87 0.74
CA ALA A 350 1.51 11.57 0.13
C ALA A 350 1.80 11.69 -1.38
N TRP A 351 1.00 12.51 -2.06
CA TRP A 351 1.07 12.86 -3.48
C TRP A 351 2.41 13.37 -3.99
N THR A 352 3.20 14.02 -3.13
CA THR A 352 4.44 14.69 -3.54
C THR A 352 5.66 14.20 -2.76
N LYS A 353 5.50 13.88 -1.47
CA LYS A 353 6.59 13.45 -0.60
C LYS A 353 6.66 11.94 -0.45
N PHE A 354 5.55 11.26 -0.13
CA PHE A 354 5.60 9.82 0.18
C PHE A 354 5.81 8.95 -1.06
N TYR A 355 5.03 9.14 -2.13
CA TYR A 355 5.17 8.33 -3.34
C TYR A 355 6.45 8.67 -4.14
N ASN A 356 7.01 9.87 -3.96
CA ASN A 356 8.24 10.29 -4.63
C ASN A 356 9.52 10.03 -3.81
N ARG A 357 9.43 9.38 -2.64
CA ARG A 357 10.60 9.07 -1.79
C ARG A 357 11.75 8.38 -2.52
N PRO A 358 11.50 7.40 -3.41
CA PRO A 358 12.60 6.76 -4.15
C PRO A 358 13.45 7.74 -4.97
N ASN A 359 12.87 8.88 -5.35
CA ASN A 359 13.51 9.93 -6.14
C ASN A 359 13.94 11.15 -5.31
N ASP A 360 13.67 11.16 -4.00
CA ASP A 360 14.04 12.25 -3.09
C ASP A 360 15.14 11.79 -2.12
N PRO A 361 16.41 12.18 -2.35
CA PRO A 361 17.52 11.79 -1.48
C PRO A 361 17.39 12.30 -0.04
N ASN A 362 16.58 13.32 0.22
CA ASN A 362 16.36 13.88 1.54
C ASN A 362 15.16 13.26 2.28
N ALA A 363 14.33 12.48 1.59
CA ALA A 363 13.12 11.89 2.16
C ALA A 363 13.37 11.09 3.44
N ASN A 364 14.53 10.42 3.53
CA ASN A 364 14.91 9.64 4.71
C ASN A 364 15.14 10.50 5.95
N ASN A 365 15.60 11.75 5.81
CA ASN A 365 15.92 12.61 6.95
C ASN A 365 14.69 13.33 7.49
N THR A 366 13.83 13.82 6.60
CA THR A 366 12.72 14.70 6.97
C THR A 366 11.33 14.06 6.87
N GLY A 367 11.24 12.84 6.32
CA GLY A 367 9.98 12.15 6.09
C GLY A 367 9.72 11.01 7.08
N ILE A 368 8.44 10.71 7.30
CA ILE A 368 7.97 9.57 8.12
C ILE A 368 6.90 8.78 7.38
N SER A 369 6.91 7.45 7.45
CA SER A 369 5.85 6.67 6.80
C SER A 369 4.53 6.77 7.57
N TYR A 370 3.43 7.17 6.92
CA TYR A 370 2.10 7.12 7.53
C TYR A 370 1.59 5.68 7.71
N TYR A 371 2.17 4.70 6.99
CA TYR A 371 1.99 3.26 7.27
C TYR A 371 2.64 2.90 8.60
N VAL A 372 3.96 3.15 8.72
CA VAL A 372 4.74 2.69 9.89
C VAL A 372 4.35 3.46 11.16
N LYS A 373 4.44 4.80 11.13
CA LYS A 373 4.08 5.60 12.32
C LYS A 373 2.59 5.49 12.63
N GLY A 374 1.74 5.35 11.61
CA GLY A 374 0.32 5.09 11.79
C GLY A 374 0.04 3.72 12.42
N GLY A 375 0.78 2.67 12.04
CA GLY A 375 0.71 1.34 12.65
C GLY A 375 1.16 1.33 14.10
N ILE A 376 2.24 2.04 14.44
CA ILE A 376 2.67 2.23 15.83
C ILE A 376 1.61 3.00 16.64
N LEU A 377 1.00 4.02 16.05
CA LEU A 377 -0.09 4.74 16.69
C LEU A 377 -1.32 3.86 16.91
N ALA A 378 -1.69 3.04 15.92
CA ALA A 378 -2.79 2.10 16.00
C ALA A 378 -2.55 1.02 17.07
N LEU A 379 -1.32 0.51 17.18
CA LEU A 379 -0.91 -0.38 18.27
C LEU A 379 -1.06 0.32 19.63
N ALA A 380 -0.59 1.56 19.77
CA ALA A 380 -0.73 2.34 21.00
C ALA A 380 -2.21 2.55 21.39
N MET A 381 -3.05 2.93 20.43
CA MET A 381 -4.50 3.08 20.61
C MET A 381 -5.14 1.76 21.05
N ASN A 382 -4.80 0.65 20.40
CA ASN A 382 -5.34 -0.66 20.73
C ASN A 382 -4.96 -1.09 22.16
N LEU A 383 -3.68 -0.94 22.55
CA LEU A 383 -3.21 -1.26 23.90
C LEU A 383 -3.79 -0.33 24.97
N HIS A 384 -3.96 0.95 24.65
CA HIS A 384 -4.63 1.91 25.52
C HIS A 384 -6.09 1.51 25.76
N LEU A 385 -6.87 1.26 24.70
CA LEU A 385 -8.25 0.79 24.81
C LEU A 385 -8.38 -0.49 25.63
N LEU A 386 -7.52 -1.48 25.37
CA LEU A 386 -7.52 -2.73 26.12
C LEU A 386 -7.31 -2.49 27.62
N SER A 387 -6.38 -1.62 28.01
CA SER A 387 -6.13 -1.32 29.42
C SER A 387 -7.25 -0.49 30.06
N GLU A 388 -7.64 0.63 29.45
CA GLU A 388 -8.64 1.55 30.03
C GLU A 388 -10.04 0.92 30.10
N THR A 389 -10.31 -0.10 29.30
CA THR A 389 -11.59 -0.83 29.31
C THR A 389 -11.50 -2.20 29.99
N SER A 390 -10.39 -2.51 30.67
CA SER A 390 -10.14 -3.79 31.34
C SER A 390 -10.31 -5.02 30.42
N GLY A 391 -9.94 -4.85 29.15
CA GLY A 391 -9.97 -5.86 28.10
C GLY A 391 -11.29 -5.95 27.32
N LYS A 392 -12.24 -5.04 27.54
CA LYS A 392 -13.58 -5.09 26.91
C LYS A 392 -13.62 -4.57 25.47
N HIS A 393 -12.78 -3.58 25.16
CA HIS A 393 -12.75 -2.95 23.85
C HIS A 393 -11.35 -2.87 23.27
N SER A 394 -11.30 -2.96 21.95
CA SER A 394 -10.10 -2.88 21.11
C SER A 394 -10.29 -1.84 20.00
N LEU A 395 -9.24 -1.57 19.22
CA LEU A 395 -9.38 -0.68 18.07
C LEU A 395 -10.30 -1.29 16.98
N LEU A 396 -10.46 -2.61 16.90
CA LEU A 396 -11.44 -3.26 16.00
C LEU A 396 -12.88 -2.88 16.35
N ASP A 397 -13.19 -2.71 17.64
CA ASP A 397 -14.52 -2.24 18.07
C ASP A 397 -14.82 -0.85 17.52
N VAL A 398 -13.81 0.03 17.51
CA VAL A 398 -13.91 1.38 16.93
C VAL A 398 -14.13 1.28 15.41
N MET A 399 -13.33 0.47 14.71
CA MET A 399 -13.49 0.27 13.26
C MET A 399 -14.88 -0.25 12.91
N ASN A 400 -15.41 -1.20 13.69
CA ASN A 400 -16.79 -1.68 13.55
C ASN A 400 -17.84 -0.57 13.77
N GLU A 401 -17.67 0.27 14.79
CA GLU A 401 -18.60 1.38 15.03
C GLU A 401 -18.58 2.40 13.88
N VAL A 402 -17.39 2.72 13.35
CA VAL A 402 -17.25 3.61 12.19
C VAL A 402 -17.89 2.99 10.95
N TYR A 403 -17.68 1.68 10.73
CA TYR A 403 -18.31 0.94 9.65
C TYR A 403 -19.84 1.01 9.71
N GLN A 404 -20.42 0.69 10.87
CA GLN A 404 -21.87 0.70 11.08
C GLN A 404 -22.45 2.11 10.97
N SER A 405 -21.79 3.10 11.57
CA SER A 405 -22.31 4.47 11.63
C SER A 405 -22.25 5.20 10.28
N PHE A 406 -21.16 5.05 9.51
CA PHE A 406 -20.93 5.87 8.32
C PHE A 406 -21.17 5.13 7.01
N HIS A 407 -20.63 3.92 6.88
CA HIS A 407 -20.84 3.14 5.66
C HIS A 407 -22.27 2.58 5.61
N ILE A 408 -22.67 1.80 6.61
CA ILE A 408 -24.02 1.20 6.63
C ILE A 408 -25.10 2.24 6.91
N GLY A 409 -24.92 3.05 7.95
CA GLY A 409 -25.95 3.99 8.41
C GLY A 409 -26.13 5.25 7.55
N LYS A 410 -25.04 5.77 6.95
CA LYS A 410 -25.07 7.04 6.19
C LYS A 410 -24.66 6.91 4.71
N ASN A 411 -24.19 5.73 4.28
CA ASN A 411 -23.68 5.50 2.93
C ASN A 411 -22.64 6.53 2.46
N ARG A 412 -21.70 6.91 3.36
CA ARG A 412 -20.60 7.83 3.05
C ARG A 412 -19.36 7.57 3.90
N GLY A 413 -18.26 8.25 3.56
CA GLY A 413 -17.06 8.29 4.40
C GLY A 413 -17.27 9.08 5.71
N PHE A 414 -16.24 9.10 6.55
CA PHE A 414 -16.24 9.80 7.86
C PHE A 414 -15.29 11.00 7.85
N THR A 415 -15.55 11.99 8.71
CA THR A 415 -14.57 13.04 9.05
C THR A 415 -13.68 12.61 10.22
N LYS A 416 -12.48 13.19 10.37
CA LYS A 416 -11.60 12.91 11.53
C LYS A 416 -12.34 13.07 12.88
N ILE A 417 -13.19 14.09 13.00
CA ILE A 417 -13.98 14.33 14.23
C ILE A 417 -14.94 13.16 14.47
N GLU A 418 -15.68 12.76 13.43
CA GLU A 418 -16.61 11.65 13.46
C GLU A 418 -15.95 10.30 13.83
N PHE A 419 -14.70 10.06 13.41
CA PHE A 419 -13.92 8.88 13.83
C PHE A 419 -13.70 8.86 15.35
N PHE A 420 -13.24 9.96 15.94
CA PHE A 420 -13.01 10.04 17.38
C PHE A 420 -14.30 10.01 18.19
N GLU A 421 -15.38 10.62 17.68
CA GLU A 421 -16.71 10.53 18.29
C GLU A 421 -17.25 9.11 18.29
N ALA A 422 -17.08 8.37 17.18
CA ALA A 422 -17.43 6.95 17.10
C ALA A 422 -16.61 6.11 18.09
N ALA A 423 -15.30 6.38 18.21
CA ALA A 423 -14.45 5.70 19.18
C ALA A 423 -14.93 5.91 20.62
N LYS A 424 -15.24 7.16 20.98
CA LYS A 424 -15.76 7.52 22.31
C LYS A 424 -17.13 6.92 22.58
N LYS A 425 -18.03 6.94 21.59
CA LYS A 425 -19.35 6.31 21.67
C LYS A 425 -19.24 4.81 21.93
N ARG A 426 -18.33 4.13 21.23
CA ARG A 426 -18.17 2.67 21.34
C ARG A 426 -17.50 2.22 22.63
N THR A 427 -16.49 2.97 23.07
CA THR A 427 -15.56 2.50 24.12
C THR A 427 -15.66 3.27 25.43
N GLY A 428 -16.30 4.44 25.42
CA GLY A 428 -16.28 5.41 26.53
C GLY A 428 -14.98 6.22 26.65
N ILE A 429 -13.94 5.90 25.85
CA ILE A 429 -12.61 6.51 25.93
C ILE A 429 -12.43 7.59 24.86
N ASP A 430 -11.90 8.75 25.26
CA ASP A 430 -11.59 9.85 24.35
C ASP A 430 -10.18 9.71 23.77
N LEU A 431 -10.06 8.96 22.66
CA LEU A 431 -8.77 8.75 22.00
C LEU A 431 -8.14 10.05 21.47
N LYS A 432 -8.93 11.08 21.18
CA LYS A 432 -8.39 12.36 20.71
C LYS A 432 -7.62 13.06 21.82
N LEU A 433 -8.09 12.95 23.07
CA LEU A 433 -7.41 13.51 24.24
C LEU A 433 -6.02 12.90 24.45
N GLU A 434 -5.89 11.58 24.31
CA GLU A 434 -4.61 10.88 24.53
C GLU A 434 -3.67 10.97 23.32
N PHE A 435 -4.21 10.94 22.09
CA PHE A 435 -3.39 10.75 20.88
C PHE A 435 -3.35 11.95 19.92
N GLY A 436 -4.13 13.00 20.16
CA GLY A 436 -4.28 14.13 19.25
C GLY A 436 -2.96 14.79 18.86
N ASP A 437 -2.08 15.01 19.84
CA ASP A 437 -0.78 15.64 19.63
C ASP A 437 0.15 14.81 18.72
N TYR A 438 0.07 13.48 18.73
CA TYR A 438 0.91 12.63 17.87
C TYR A 438 0.45 12.63 16.40
N LEU A 439 -0.72 13.20 16.11
CA LEU A 439 -1.27 13.30 14.76
C LEU A 439 -0.72 14.54 14.05
N ASP A 440 -0.87 15.71 14.66
CA ASP A 440 -0.62 17.00 14.02
C ASP A 440 0.71 17.65 14.42
N LYS A 441 1.39 17.18 15.47
CA LYS A 441 2.74 17.64 15.83
C LYS A 441 3.81 16.66 15.36
N PRO A 442 4.99 17.16 14.94
CA PRO A 442 6.15 16.33 14.67
C PRO A 442 6.82 15.90 15.99
N VAL A 443 6.20 14.92 16.65
CA VAL A 443 6.69 14.32 17.90
C VAL A 443 6.64 12.80 17.82
N SER A 444 7.55 12.11 18.51
CA SER A 444 7.55 10.64 18.59
C SER A 444 6.45 10.12 19.51
N ILE A 445 5.92 8.94 19.19
CA ILE A 445 4.93 8.25 20.03
C ILE A 445 5.70 7.50 21.15
N PRO A 446 5.38 7.68 22.43
CA PRO A 446 6.05 6.97 23.53
C PRO A 446 5.52 5.53 23.64
N ILE A 447 5.76 4.71 22.61
CA ILE A 447 5.15 3.39 22.45
C ILE A 447 5.45 2.46 23.62
N GLU A 448 6.62 2.60 24.25
CA GLU A 448 7.03 1.81 25.41
C GLU A 448 6.06 1.97 26.59
N LYS A 449 5.44 3.15 26.76
CA LYS A 449 4.38 3.39 27.76
C LYS A 449 3.21 2.43 27.57
N TYR A 450 2.83 2.18 26.33
CA TYR A 450 1.68 1.34 25.98
C TYR A 450 2.06 -0.14 25.95
N LEU A 451 3.24 -0.49 25.43
CA LEU A 451 3.79 -1.85 25.46
C LEU A 451 3.96 -2.38 26.89
N HIS A 452 4.33 -1.53 27.83
CA HIS A 452 4.42 -1.90 29.24
C HIS A 452 3.08 -2.37 29.83
N LYS A 453 1.92 -1.94 29.28
CA LYS A 453 0.59 -2.42 29.72
C LYS A 453 0.38 -3.93 29.49
N ILE A 454 1.15 -4.54 28.59
CA ILE A 454 1.18 -6.00 28.35
C ILE A 454 2.51 -6.64 28.79
N GLY A 455 3.30 -5.92 29.60
CA GLY A 455 4.61 -6.33 30.08
C GLY A 455 5.63 -6.55 28.97
N VAL A 456 5.66 -5.70 27.96
CA VAL A 456 6.72 -5.70 26.96
C VAL A 456 7.69 -4.57 27.28
N LYS A 457 8.99 -4.89 27.31
CA LYS A 457 10.07 -3.92 27.49
C LYS A 457 11.05 -3.93 26.35
N ARG A 458 11.70 -2.79 26.12
CA ARG A 458 12.83 -2.66 25.22
C ARG A 458 14.12 -3.00 25.94
N LEU A 459 14.99 -3.75 25.27
CA LEU A 459 16.37 -3.99 25.68
C LEU A 459 17.30 -3.55 24.55
N ASP A 460 18.21 -2.66 24.87
CA ASP A 460 19.22 -2.17 23.95
C ASP A 460 20.58 -2.80 24.23
N SER A 461 21.37 -3.03 23.18
CA SER A 461 22.75 -3.48 23.29
C SER A 461 23.67 -2.37 23.76
N ASN A 462 24.94 -2.71 23.99
CA ASN A 462 25.97 -1.68 24.06
C ASN A 462 26.02 -0.89 22.74
N PRO A 463 26.20 0.44 22.79
CA PRO A 463 26.30 1.25 21.59
C PRO A 463 27.62 1.01 20.86
N GLY A 464 27.55 0.90 19.54
CA GLY A 464 28.70 0.92 18.62
C GLY A 464 28.93 2.30 18.01
N ILE A 465 29.93 2.39 17.15
CA ILE A 465 30.18 3.61 16.36
C ILE A 465 29.10 3.82 15.29
N GLU A 466 28.78 5.07 15.01
CA GLU A 466 27.90 5.49 13.93
C GLU A 466 28.57 6.62 13.15
N LEU A 467 28.62 6.48 11.84
CA LEU A 467 29.25 7.45 10.94
C LEU A 467 28.30 8.60 10.61
N GLY A 468 26.99 8.37 10.62
CA GLY A 468 26.02 9.35 10.12
C GLY A 468 26.02 9.49 8.59
N PHE A 469 26.69 8.60 7.86
CA PHE A 469 26.57 8.50 6.42
C PHE A 469 26.74 7.04 5.95
N GLY A 470 26.07 6.71 4.84
CA GLY A 470 26.19 5.43 4.14
C GLY A 470 27.01 5.58 2.88
N THR A 471 27.61 4.47 2.43
CA THR A 471 28.34 4.43 1.15
C THR A 471 27.85 3.29 0.26
N ARG A 472 27.80 3.54 -1.05
CA ARG A 472 27.66 2.53 -2.11
C ARG A 472 29.04 2.15 -2.64
N ASP A 473 29.26 0.88 -2.91
CA ASP A 473 30.44 0.43 -3.65
C ASP A 473 30.22 0.62 -5.15
N GLU A 474 31.20 1.24 -5.81
CA GLU A 474 31.28 1.29 -7.26
C GLU A 474 32.68 0.86 -7.70
N ARG A 475 32.80 -0.40 -8.13
CA ARG A 475 34.07 -1.00 -8.59
C ARG A 475 35.17 -0.94 -7.52
N GLY A 476 34.81 -1.14 -6.24
CA GLY A 476 35.73 -1.09 -5.11
C GLY A 476 35.86 0.28 -4.43
N TYR A 477 35.40 1.36 -5.07
CA TYR A 477 35.39 2.70 -4.49
C TYR A 477 34.13 2.94 -3.67
N LEU A 478 34.23 3.75 -2.62
CA LEU A 478 33.12 4.05 -1.72
C LEU A 478 32.57 5.44 -2.01
N PHE A 479 31.32 5.53 -2.45
CA PHE A 479 30.64 6.80 -2.68
C PHE A 479 29.55 7.03 -1.65
N ILE A 480 29.51 8.22 -1.05
CA ILE A 480 28.48 8.59 -0.09
C ILE A 480 27.12 8.60 -0.79
N ASN A 481 26.23 7.70 -0.39
CA ASN A 481 24.90 7.55 -1.00
C ASN A 481 23.76 7.83 0.01
N LYS A 482 24.10 8.05 1.27
CA LYS A 482 23.17 8.46 2.32
C LYS A 482 23.89 9.37 3.31
N ILE A 483 23.21 10.42 3.77
CA ILE A 483 23.65 11.26 4.90
C ILE A 483 22.50 11.27 5.91
N ASP A 484 22.82 10.99 7.17
CA ASP A 484 21.88 10.81 8.25
C ASP A 484 22.04 11.95 9.26
N TRP A 485 21.13 12.93 9.22
CA TRP A 485 21.23 14.16 10.00
C TRP A 485 21.18 13.94 11.50
N LYS A 486 20.57 12.83 11.94
CA LYS A 486 20.48 12.47 13.36
C LYS A 486 21.84 12.18 13.98
N PHE A 487 22.76 11.64 13.17
CA PHE A 487 24.04 11.15 13.65
C PHE A 487 25.24 11.91 13.10
N LEU A 488 25.10 12.59 11.97
CA LEU A 488 26.15 13.44 11.42
C LEU A 488 26.06 14.85 12.02
N ASP A 489 27.18 15.33 12.57
CA ASP A 489 27.32 16.74 12.94
C ASP A 489 27.12 17.62 11.69
N THR A 490 26.13 18.53 11.75
CA THR A 490 25.71 19.37 10.62
C THR A 490 26.79 20.33 10.13
N SER A 491 27.84 20.56 10.90
CA SER A 491 29.01 21.34 10.47
C SER A 491 29.97 20.57 9.55
N VAL A 492 29.82 19.25 9.45
CA VAL A 492 30.68 18.40 8.63
C VAL A 492 30.20 18.46 7.18
N ASP A 493 30.96 19.18 6.35
CA ASP A 493 30.66 19.37 4.93
C ASP A 493 30.89 18.08 4.10
N LEU A 494 29.89 17.20 4.09
CA LEU A 494 29.75 16.02 3.23
C LEU A 494 28.58 16.20 2.27
N SER A 495 28.64 15.55 1.12
CA SER A 495 27.60 15.57 0.10
C SER A 495 27.38 14.18 -0.49
N LEU A 496 26.15 13.93 -0.92
CA LEU A 496 25.85 12.74 -1.71
C LEU A 496 26.69 12.76 -3.00
N GLY A 497 27.27 11.62 -3.35
CA GLY A 497 28.17 11.46 -4.48
C GLY A 497 29.64 11.77 -4.19
N ASP A 498 30.01 12.19 -2.97
CA ASP A 498 31.42 12.30 -2.59
C ASP A 498 32.06 10.90 -2.57
N GLU A 499 33.25 10.74 -3.19
CA GLU A 499 34.06 9.52 -3.01
C GLU A 499 34.80 9.61 -1.67
N TRP A 500 34.65 8.61 -0.81
CA TRP A 500 35.44 8.45 0.40
C TRP A 500 36.76 7.73 0.09
N ILE A 501 37.85 8.49 0.08
CA ILE A 501 39.18 8.04 -0.37
C ILE A 501 40.02 7.48 0.78
N ALA A 502 40.02 8.15 1.94
CA ALA A 502 40.83 7.73 3.08
C ALA A 502 40.18 8.03 4.43
N LEU A 503 40.52 7.21 5.42
CA LEU A 503 40.20 7.38 6.84
C LEU A 503 41.51 7.49 7.62
N ASN A 504 41.71 8.60 8.32
CA ASN A 504 42.93 8.89 9.10
C ASN A 504 44.22 8.69 8.29
N GLY A 505 44.20 9.10 7.01
CA GLY A 505 45.35 8.98 6.09
C GLY A 505 45.54 7.60 5.46
N ILE A 506 44.72 6.60 5.80
CA ILE A 506 44.78 5.25 5.22
C ILE A 506 43.72 5.13 4.12
N ARG A 507 44.12 4.65 2.93
CA ARG A 507 43.19 4.40 1.82
C ARG A 507 42.05 3.49 2.29
N ILE A 508 40.82 3.88 2.01
CA ILE A 508 39.64 3.07 2.30
C ILE A 508 38.98 2.61 0.99
N HIS A 509 38.46 1.39 1.02
CA HIS A 509 37.70 0.74 -0.03
C HIS A 509 36.78 -0.32 0.62
N SER A 510 35.86 -0.92 -0.15
CA SER A 510 34.90 -1.89 0.41
C SER A 510 35.56 -3.05 1.13
N GLY A 511 36.66 -3.58 0.59
CA GLY A 511 37.42 -4.70 1.16
C GLY A 511 38.08 -4.43 2.52
N ASN A 512 38.41 -3.19 2.88
CA ASN A 512 39.11 -2.88 4.15
C ASN A 512 38.31 -2.00 5.12
N ARG A 513 37.16 -1.45 4.68
CA ARG A 513 36.32 -0.54 5.48
C ARG A 513 35.98 -1.08 6.86
N LYS A 514 35.54 -2.35 6.93
CA LYS A 514 35.10 -2.96 8.19
C LYS A 514 36.24 -3.01 9.22
N ASP A 515 37.45 -3.34 8.79
CA ASP A 515 38.59 -3.49 9.68
C ASP A 515 39.19 -2.15 10.12
N LEU A 516 39.16 -1.14 9.25
CA LEU A 516 39.51 0.22 9.65
C LEU A 516 38.51 0.79 10.66
N LEU A 517 37.22 0.58 10.45
CA LEU A 517 36.17 1.05 11.37
C LEU A 517 36.22 0.36 12.75
N LYS A 518 36.64 -0.90 12.84
CA LYS A 518 36.83 -1.60 14.13
C LYS A 518 37.88 -0.94 15.03
N GLN A 519 38.82 -0.19 14.45
CA GLN A 519 39.88 0.50 15.21
C GLN A 519 39.39 1.80 15.83
N CYS A 520 38.25 2.32 15.36
CA CYS A 520 37.68 3.57 15.81
C CYS A 520 36.78 3.38 17.04
N LYS A 521 36.65 4.43 17.86
CA LYS A 521 35.77 4.47 19.03
C LYS A 521 34.71 5.56 18.90
N ALA A 522 33.56 5.34 19.55
CA ALA A 522 32.52 6.35 19.61
C ALA A 522 33.05 7.61 20.30
N GLY A 523 32.76 8.78 19.73
CA GLY A 523 33.27 10.07 20.20
C GLY A 523 34.69 10.42 19.74
N GLU A 524 35.39 9.52 19.04
CA GLU A 524 36.69 9.79 18.44
C GLU A 524 36.59 10.80 17.30
N LYS A 525 37.61 11.66 17.14
CA LYS A 525 37.73 12.56 16.00
C LYS A 525 38.51 11.87 14.89
N ILE A 526 37.94 11.81 13.70
CA ILE A 526 38.54 11.20 12.51
C ILE A 526 38.72 12.23 11.39
N GLU A 527 39.69 11.99 10.50
CA GLU A 527 39.89 12.75 9.26
C GLU A 527 39.46 11.89 8.07
N LEU A 528 38.54 12.41 7.26
CA LEU A 528 38.15 11.87 5.97
C LEU A 528 38.89 12.62 4.86
N LEU A 529 39.45 11.88 3.91
CA LEU A 529 39.81 12.42 2.60
C LEU A 529 38.71 12.05 1.62
N ILE A 530 38.14 13.04 0.94
CA ILE A 530 37.07 12.84 -0.04
C ILE A 530 37.42 13.46 -1.40
N SER A 531 36.83 12.94 -2.48
CA SER A 531 36.76 13.63 -3.77
C SER A 531 35.34 14.10 -4.02
N ARG A 532 35.18 15.42 -4.16
CA ARG A 532 33.92 16.04 -4.58
C ARG A 532 34.08 16.63 -5.96
N ARG A 533 33.45 16.01 -6.96
CA ARG A 533 33.48 16.49 -8.36
C ARG A 533 34.93 16.77 -8.84
N GLY A 534 35.85 15.89 -8.50
CA GLY A 534 37.27 15.99 -8.87
C GLY A 534 38.15 16.83 -7.93
N LYS A 535 37.58 17.49 -6.91
CA LYS A 535 38.36 18.23 -5.89
C LYS A 535 38.61 17.35 -4.67
N ILE A 536 39.87 17.22 -4.28
CA ILE A 536 40.27 16.53 -3.06
C ILE A 536 40.08 17.45 -1.86
N LEU A 537 39.37 16.96 -0.85
CA LEU A 537 38.99 17.72 0.33
C LEU A 537 39.27 16.89 1.58
N LYS A 538 39.75 17.55 2.63
CA LYS A 538 39.87 16.97 3.97
C LYS A 538 38.69 17.41 4.84
N ARG A 539 38.06 16.47 5.54
CA ARG A 539 36.97 16.75 6.49
C ARG A 539 37.30 16.12 7.82
N LYS A 540 37.09 16.85 8.90
CA LYS A 540 37.21 16.33 10.26
C LYS A 540 35.81 16.14 10.80
N MET A 541 35.57 15.00 11.45
CA MET A 541 34.30 14.74 12.09
C MET A 541 34.49 13.95 13.38
N LYS A 542 33.50 14.02 14.26
CA LYS A 542 33.43 13.21 15.48
C LYS A 542 32.49 12.03 15.23
N LEU A 543 32.92 10.82 15.56
CA LEU A 543 32.09 9.63 15.43
C LEU A 543 30.95 9.64 16.46
N SER A 544 29.74 9.36 15.99
CA SER A 544 28.56 9.23 16.83
C SER A 544 28.46 7.83 17.43
N LYS A 545 27.45 7.62 18.28
CA LYS A 545 27.15 6.32 18.88
C LYS A 545 25.72 5.90 18.59
N ARG A 546 25.51 4.61 18.43
CA ARG A 546 24.18 4.03 18.20
C ARG A 546 24.11 2.61 18.77
N PHE A 547 22.99 2.23 19.35
CA PHE A 547 22.75 0.83 19.73
C PHE A 547 22.86 -0.09 18.50
N GLN A 548 23.67 -1.14 18.62
CA GLN A 548 23.89 -2.09 17.53
C GLN A 548 22.69 -3.01 17.34
N THR A 549 22.06 -3.41 18.44
CA THR A 549 20.80 -4.13 18.43
C THR A 549 19.85 -3.53 19.48
N SER A 550 18.57 -3.50 19.13
CA SER A 550 17.46 -3.19 20.04
C SER A 550 16.43 -4.29 19.84
N GLN A 551 15.84 -4.77 20.92
CA GLN A 551 14.82 -5.82 20.89
C GLN A 551 13.70 -5.51 21.87
N LEU A 552 12.47 -5.83 21.49
CA LEU A 552 11.34 -5.88 22.41
C LEU A 552 11.27 -7.30 23.01
N LYS A 553 11.12 -7.39 24.33
CA LYS A 553 10.99 -8.67 25.04
C LYS A 553 9.76 -8.68 25.93
N LEU A 554 9.14 -9.85 26.00
CA LEU A 554 8.16 -10.17 27.03
C LEU A 554 8.86 -10.24 28.40
N GLU A 555 8.26 -9.61 29.40
CA GLU A 555 8.71 -9.72 30.78
C GLU A 555 8.23 -11.02 31.44
N ASP A 556 9.08 -11.57 32.32
CA ASP A 556 8.85 -12.82 33.06
C ASP A 556 7.95 -12.61 34.28
N HIS A 557 7.97 -11.42 34.89
CA HIS A 557 7.20 -11.06 36.07
C HIS A 557 6.17 -9.99 35.71
N LEU A 558 4.88 -10.32 35.85
CA LEU A 558 3.77 -9.45 35.47
C LEU A 558 2.83 -9.24 36.64
N SER A 559 2.18 -8.09 36.67
CA SER A 559 0.95 -7.95 37.45
C SER A 559 -0.16 -8.84 36.89
N GLU A 560 -1.20 -9.10 37.69
CA GLU A 560 -2.39 -9.83 37.24
C GLU A 560 -3.05 -9.14 36.03
N GLU A 561 -3.10 -7.81 36.05
CA GLU A 561 -3.64 -7.00 34.96
C GLU A 561 -2.80 -7.16 33.68
N GLN A 562 -1.47 -7.02 33.77
CA GLN A 562 -0.57 -7.20 32.61
C GLN A 562 -0.69 -8.60 32.03
N THR A 563 -0.82 -9.62 32.88
CA THR A 563 -1.01 -11.02 32.45
C THR A 563 -2.30 -11.17 31.65
N LYS A 564 -3.42 -10.66 32.19
CA LYS A 564 -4.72 -10.69 31.51
C LYS A 564 -4.68 -9.96 30.17
N LEU A 565 -4.15 -8.74 30.14
CA LEU A 565 -4.08 -7.95 28.91
C LEU A 565 -3.16 -8.56 27.86
N ARG A 566 -2.01 -9.11 28.28
CA ARG A 566 -1.10 -9.84 27.39
C ARG A 566 -1.80 -11.06 26.76
N ASN A 567 -2.51 -11.84 27.56
CA ASN A 567 -3.20 -13.03 27.06
C ASN A 567 -4.31 -12.67 26.09
N LEU A 568 -5.08 -11.61 26.36
CA LEU A 568 -6.10 -11.09 25.45
C LEU A 568 -5.47 -10.58 24.15
N PHE A 569 -4.39 -9.81 24.23
CA PHE A 569 -3.72 -9.24 23.06
C PHE A 569 -3.12 -10.32 22.15
N PHE A 570 -2.43 -11.32 22.70
CA PHE A 570 -1.80 -12.38 21.92
C PHE A 570 -2.70 -13.62 21.70
N GLY A 571 -3.92 -13.64 22.25
CA GLY A 571 -4.82 -14.80 22.15
C GLY A 571 -4.25 -16.06 22.82
N LEU A 572 -3.56 -15.89 23.97
CA LEU A 572 -2.89 -16.98 24.70
C LEU A 572 -3.80 -17.70 25.68
N ASP A 573 -4.94 -17.12 26.03
CA ASP A 573 -5.93 -17.82 26.83
C ASP A 573 -6.45 -19.01 26.03
N LYS A 574 -6.30 -20.22 26.60
CA LYS A 574 -6.92 -21.43 26.07
C LYS A 574 -8.41 -21.14 25.95
N SER A 575 -8.91 -21.05 24.72
CA SER A 575 -10.34 -21.02 24.51
C SER A 575 -10.94 -22.24 25.21
N SER A 576 -11.74 -21.99 26.23
CA SER A 576 -12.88 -22.82 26.62
C SER A 576 -13.90 -22.85 25.46
N SER A 577 -13.44 -23.22 24.27
CA SER A 577 -14.26 -23.59 23.12
C SER A 577 -14.48 -25.10 23.20
N SER A 578 -15.16 -25.51 24.26
CA SER A 578 -15.86 -26.78 24.35
C SER A 578 -17.34 -26.47 24.50
N LYS A 579 -18.09 -26.77 23.43
CA LYS A 579 -19.54 -27.01 23.39
C LYS A 579 -20.47 -25.83 23.71
N SER A 580 -21.12 -25.34 22.67
CA SER A 580 -22.59 -25.24 22.64
C SER A 580 -23.06 -25.60 21.24
#